data_AF-A0AA35R7N7-F1
#
_entry.id   AF-A0AA35R7N7-F1
#
_cell.length_a   1.000
_cell.length_b   1.000
_cell.length_c   1.000
_cell.angle_alpha   90.00
_cell.angle_beta   90.00
_cell.angle_gamma   90.00
#
_symmetry.space_group_name_H-M   'P 1'
#
loop_
_entity.id
_entity.type
_entity.pdbx_description
1 polymer ?
#
loop_
_entity_poly.entity_id
_entity_poly.type
_entity_poly.pdbx_seq_one_letter_code
_entity_poly.pdbx_strand_id
1 'polypeptide(L)'
;MASSCVVSWCLVVLLCARLGLAAECHGKPSPDAKPNLNPVDTGKPKVVSSTTNGKLFTIGQGDDLVYLLHVWGSPYEMGYAHGSLLKERAQDMLNSVWSYFELQVEQAMNGTVDFLPEWFMKDVANFGLDVALDLEILATEPYTGDYFLPEIKGLADASGVNYKKIQRIHMIGELTKGACSMFGANSSATPDGTLLQLRALDWDVDGPFKNFPQITVYHPQQGNGHAFANIGWTGWIGSITGVSSQKMAISEIGVSFPDDTFGQESRFGVPFTYLLRDIIQFDSSLQSAMQRISSAHRTCDLILGVGDGKENEFRGVEYSAAVADFFVWDNLRPEATWHPKIRDIVYWGMDWLCPGYSEVLAKQLDLYHGNVTALNTIRDIVSIVQTGDLHVAVYDLSHELLYVANARGDSEQGPVYAYDRTFLQLNLTEVFSELPPSL
;
A
#
# COMPACT_ATOMS: atom_id res chain seq x y z
N MET A 1 12.34 10.97 -44.55
CA MET A 1 12.35 11.61 -43.22
C MET A 1 11.32 10.94 -42.31
N ALA A 2 11.43 9.63 -42.12
CA ALA A 2 10.64 8.84 -41.16
C ALA A 2 11.42 7.59 -40.71
N SER A 3 12.75 7.70 -40.65
CA SER A 3 13.64 6.53 -40.52
C SER A 3 14.86 6.79 -39.63
N SER A 4 14.87 7.92 -38.91
CA SER A 4 16.03 8.36 -38.11
C SER A 4 15.69 8.59 -36.63
N CYS A 5 14.44 8.37 -36.20
CA CYS A 5 14.03 8.48 -34.79
C CYS A 5 14.05 7.15 -34.03
N VAL A 6 14.20 6.00 -34.71
CA VAL A 6 14.02 4.68 -34.08
C VAL A 6 15.35 4.00 -33.71
N VAL A 7 16.50 4.54 -34.15
CA VAL A 7 17.80 3.83 -34.05
C VAL A 7 18.65 4.27 -32.85
N SER A 8 18.22 5.26 -32.06
CA SER A 8 18.94 5.66 -30.83
C SER A 8 18.34 5.11 -29.53
N TRP A 9 17.27 4.31 -29.61
CA TRP A 9 16.52 3.84 -28.43
C TRP A 9 16.88 2.42 -27.96
N CYS A 10 17.71 1.67 -28.69
CA CYS A 10 18.04 0.27 -28.38
C CYS A 10 19.41 0.06 -27.70
N LEU A 11 20.10 1.12 -27.24
CA LEU A 11 21.49 1.01 -26.76
C LEU A 11 21.71 1.36 -25.28
N VAL A 12 20.65 1.50 -24.48
CA VAL A 12 20.76 1.82 -23.04
C VAL A 12 20.41 0.62 -22.13
N VAL A 13 19.96 -0.51 -22.69
CA VAL A 13 19.50 -1.68 -21.91
C VAL A 13 20.63 -2.65 -21.48
N LEU A 14 21.91 -2.36 -21.79
CA LEU A 14 22.99 -3.37 -21.68
C LEU A 14 24.19 -3.03 -20.80
N LEU A 15 24.13 -2.01 -19.95
CA LEU A 15 25.22 -1.69 -19.03
C LEU A 15 24.64 -1.27 -17.68
N CYS A 16 24.62 -2.21 -16.72
CA CYS A 16 25.00 -2.03 -15.32
C CYS A 16 24.67 -3.31 -14.53
N ALA A 17 25.50 -4.34 -14.73
CA ALA A 17 25.66 -5.36 -13.71
C ALA A 17 26.72 -4.85 -12.72
N ARG A 18 26.34 -4.81 -11.43
CA ARG A 18 27.17 -4.54 -10.26
C ARG A 18 27.50 -3.08 -9.99
N LEU A 19 26.77 -2.48 -9.05
CA LEU A 19 27.22 -2.14 -7.69
C LEU A 19 26.20 -1.15 -7.11
N GLY A 20 25.35 -1.63 -6.19
CA GLY A 20 24.39 -0.80 -5.48
C GLY A 20 24.04 -1.45 -4.14
N LEU A 21 24.98 -1.40 -3.19
CA LEU A 21 24.71 -1.66 -1.78
C LEU A 21 24.07 -0.40 -1.19
N ALA A 22 22.76 -0.23 -1.39
CA ALA A 22 22.02 0.87 -0.77
C ALA A 22 20.49 0.68 -0.80
N ALA A 23 20.01 -0.44 -0.27
CA ALA A 23 18.67 -0.59 0.29
C ALA A 23 18.68 -1.78 1.24
N GLU A 24 19.72 -1.90 2.06
CA GLU A 24 20.13 -3.15 2.71
C GLU A 24 19.03 -3.87 3.54
N CYS A 25 18.67 -5.10 3.14
CA CYS A 25 18.08 -6.16 4.01
C CYS A 25 19.04 -6.62 5.14
N HIS A 26 19.86 -5.71 5.66
CA HIS A 26 20.90 -5.97 6.67
C HIS A 26 20.40 -5.68 8.09
N GLY A 27 19.21 -5.11 8.20
CA GLY A 27 18.49 -5.02 9.46
C GLY A 27 17.95 -6.38 9.91
N LYS A 28 17.65 -6.46 11.19
CA LYS A 28 16.81 -7.50 11.76
C LYS A 28 16.07 -6.88 12.94
N PRO A 29 14.95 -7.47 13.36
CA PRO A 29 14.26 -7.02 14.56
C PRO A 29 15.21 -7.04 15.76
N SER A 30 15.02 -6.10 16.67
CA SER A 30 15.76 -6.02 17.92
C SER A 30 15.61 -7.32 18.70
N PRO A 31 16.71 -7.88 19.25
CA PRO A 31 16.60 -9.04 20.15
C PRO A 31 15.82 -8.71 21.43
N ASP A 32 15.68 -7.42 21.76
CA ASP A 32 14.93 -6.92 22.91
C ASP A 32 13.53 -6.39 22.53
N ALA A 33 13.03 -6.70 21.32
CA ALA A 33 11.69 -6.34 20.88
C ALA A 33 10.64 -6.83 21.88
N LYS A 34 9.61 -6.02 22.13
CA LYS A 34 8.61 -6.26 23.18
C LYS A 34 7.23 -6.34 22.57
N PRO A 35 6.32 -7.09 23.22
CA PRO A 35 4.93 -7.07 22.82
C PRO A 35 4.30 -5.68 22.93
N ASN A 36 3.41 -5.34 22.00
CA ASN A 36 2.60 -4.12 22.07
C ASN A 36 1.42 -4.37 23.02
N LEU A 37 1.50 -3.82 24.24
CA LEU A 37 0.51 -4.02 25.30
C LEU A 37 -0.60 -2.96 25.31
N ASN A 38 -0.64 -2.06 24.32
CA ASN A 38 -1.69 -1.05 24.25
C ASN A 38 -3.05 -1.73 23.97
N PRO A 39 -4.13 -1.31 24.65
CA PRO A 39 -5.46 -1.81 24.33
C PRO A 39 -5.87 -1.34 22.92
N VAL A 40 -6.54 -2.19 22.17
CA VAL A 40 -7.16 -1.80 20.89
C VAL A 40 -8.29 -0.80 21.17
N ASP A 41 -8.31 0.32 20.46
CA ASP A 41 -9.42 1.29 20.52
C ASP A 41 -10.57 0.81 19.63
N THR A 42 -11.71 0.51 20.25
CA THR A 42 -12.95 0.11 19.58
C THR A 42 -14.01 1.21 19.60
N GLY A 43 -13.58 2.46 19.76
CA GLY A 43 -14.42 3.64 19.81
C GLY A 43 -15.19 3.86 18.50
N LYS A 44 -16.41 4.36 18.61
CA LYS A 44 -17.27 4.62 17.44
C LYS A 44 -16.81 5.86 16.67
N PRO A 45 -16.93 5.87 15.33
CA PRO A 45 -16.71 7.05 14.53
C PRO A 45 -17.56 8.24 14.99
N LYS A 46 -16.96 9.43 15.03
CA LYS A 46 -17.62 10.69 15.38
C LYS A 46 -17.73 11.57 14.15
N VAL A 47 -18.94 11.99 13.81
CA VAL A 47 -19.19 12.88 12.67
C VAL A 47 -18.46 14.22 12.88
N VAL A 48 -17.77 14.69 11.84
CA VAL A 48 -17.11 16.00 11.78
C VAL A 48 -17.91 16.95 10.88
N SER A 49 -18.14 16.55 9.63
CA SER A 49 -18.77 17.39 8.61
C SER A 49 -19.28 16.55 7.43
N SER A 50 -20.07 17.15 6.54
CA SER A 50 -20.59 16.50 5.33
C SER A 50 -20.75 17.49 4.18
N THR A 51 -20.74 16.96 2.95
CA THR A 51 -21.14 17.64 1.71
C THR A 51 -22.27 16.83 1.05
N THR A 52 -22.67 17.15 -0.18
CA THR A 52 -23.62 16.32 -0.95
C THR A 52 -23.10 14.90 -1.18
N ASN A 53 -21.80 14.75 -1.44
CA ASN A 53 -21.16 13.52 -1.88
C ASN A 53 -20.15 12.99 -0.86
N GLY A 54 -20.16 13.47 0.39
CA GLY A 54 -19.21 13.00 1.39
C GLY A 54 -19.61 13.23 2.84
N LYS A 55 -19.05 12.40 3.73
CA LYS A 55 -19.17 12.49 5.18
C LYS A 55 -17.79 12.25 5.79
N LEU A 56 -17.37 13.15 6.66
CA LEU A 56 -16.11 13.04 7.37
C LEU A 56 -16.39 12.65 8.83
N PHE A 57 -15.65 11.66 9.31
CA PHE A 57 -15.65 11.22 10.69
C PHE A 57 -14.22 11.25 11.24
N THR A 58 -14.10 11.25 12.56
CA THR A 58 -12.89 10.87 13.27
C THR A 58 -13.09 9.54 13.99
N ILE A 59 -12.03 8.74 14.03
CA ILE A 59 -11.94 7.49 14.80
C ILE A 59 -10.68 7.52 15.65
N GLY A 60 -10.67 6.78 16.76
CA GLY A 60 -9.60 6.86 17.75
C GLY A 60 -9.73 8.06 18.70
N GLN A 61 -8.71 8.26 19.54
CA GLN A 61 -8.67 9.33 20.54
C GLN A 61 -7.25 9.88 20.70
N GLY A 62 -7.16 11.14 21.13
CA GLY A 62 -5.88 11.79 21.40
C GLY A 62 -4.96 11.77 20.20
N ASP A 63 -3.75 11.29 20.41
CA ASP A 63 -2.68 11.23 19.42
C ASP A 63 -2.82 10.09 18.41
N ASP A 64 -3.76 9.16 18.59
CA ASP A 64 -4.02 8.05 17.65
C ASP A 64 -5.28 8.32 16.81
N LEU A 65 -5.77 9.56 16.78
CA LEU A 65 -6.96 9.94 16.02
C LEU A 65 -6.65 9.99 14.52
N VAL A 66 -7.49 9.32 13.71
CA VAL A 66 -7.42 9.40 12.24
C VAL A 66 -8.75 9.79 11.62
N TYR A 67 -8.70 10.31 10.40
CA TYR A 67 -9.90 10.64 9.63
C TYR A 67 -10.45 9.42 8.90
N LEU A 68 -11.76 9.23 8.99
CA LEU A 68 -12.54 8.28 8.21
C LEU A 68 -13.47 9.07 7.29
N LEU A 69 -13.12 9.14 6.00
CA LEU A 69 -13.86 9.87 4.99
C LEU A 69 -14.70 8.89 4.17
N HIS A 70 -16.00 9.11 4.06
CA HIS A 70 -16.84 8.43 3.09
C HIS A 70 -17.14 9.36 1.90
N VAL A 71 -17.08 8.85 0.68
CA VAL A 71 -17.38 9.57 -0.57
C VAL A 71 -18.30 8.77 -1.49
N TRP A 72 -19.25 9.43 -2.14
CA TRP A 72 -20.27 8.80 -3.00
C TRP A 72 -20.33 9.42 -4.40
N GLY A 73 -20.66 8.61 -5.40
CA GLY A 73 -21.06 9.08 -6.74
C GLY A 73 -20.07 8.74 -7.85
N SER A 74 -20.02 9.60 -8.86
CA SER A 74 -19.04 9.52 -9.95
C SER A 74 -17.62 9.78 -9.43
N PRO A 75 -16.57 9.37 -10.16
CA PRO A 75 -15.18 9.61 -9.74
C PRO A 75 -14.90 11.09 -9.47
N TYR A 76 -15.42 12.00 -10.31
CA TYR A 76 -15.29 13.45 -10.10
C TYR A 76 -15.96 13.90 -8.79
N GLU A 77 -17.19 13.48 -8.53
CA GLU A 77 -17.92 13.86 -7.31
C GLU A 77 -17.23 13.36 -6.04
N MET A 78 -16.69 12.13 -6.07
CA MET A 78 -15.94 11.55 -4.96
C MET A 78 -14.64 12.33 -4.71
N GLY A 79 -13.88 12.63 -5.76
CA GLY A 79 -12.68 13.48 -5.66
C GLY A 79 -13.00 14.88 -5.14
N TYR A 80 -14.09 15.49 -5.64
CA TYR A 80 -14.53 16.82 -5.21
C TYR A 80 -14.96 16.83 -3.74
N ALA A 81 -15.67 15.81 -3.28
CA ALA A 81 -16.05 15.66 -1.87
C ALA A 81 -14.82 15.52 -0.97
N HIS A 82 -13.84 14.69 -1.37
CA HIS A 82 -12.58 14.52 -0.67
C HIS A 82 -11.84 15.86 -0.53
N GLY A 83 -11.64 16.56 -1.65
CA GLY A 83 -10.97 17.86 -1.65
C GLY A 83 -11.73 18.98 -0.95
N SER A 84 -13.06 18.85 -0.81
CA SER A 84 -13.89 19.84 -0.11
C SER A 84 -13.82 19.66 1.40
N LEU A 85 -13.97 18.43 1.88
CA LEU A 85 -14.04 18.12 3.31
C LEU A 85 -12.68 18.23 4.01
N LEU A 86 -11.60 17.99 3.26
CA LEU A 86 -10.23 17.96 3.77
C LEU A 86 -9.30 18.88 2.98
N LYS A 87 -9.82 20.02 2.52
CA LYS A 87 -9.12 20.97 1.65
C LYS A 87 -7.71 21.32 2.12
N GLU A 88 -7.60 21.91 3.32
CA GLU A 88 -6.32 22.37 3.86
C GLU A 88 -5.38 21.18 4.10
N ARG A 89 -5.89 20.08 4.65
CA ARG A 89 -5.11 18.87 4.91
C ARG A 89 -4.59 18.22 3.62
N ALA A 90 -5.37 18.23 2.54
CA ALA A 90 -4.94 17.74 1.23
C ALA A 90 -3.88 18.67 0.59
N GLN A 91 -4.05 19.98 0.73
CA GLN A 91 -3.04 20.95 0.29
C GLN A 91 -1.71 20.73 1.02
N ASP A 92 -1.76 20.60 2.34
CA ASP A 92 -0.57 20.39 3.18
C ASP A 92 0.11 19.06 2.84
N MET A 93 -0.65 17.96 2.80
CA MET A 93 -0.12 16.64 2.45
C MET A 93 0.60 16.66 1.09
N LEU A 94 -0.09 17.11 0.03
CA LEU A 94 0.44 17.04 -1.33
C LEU A 94 1.62 18.01 -1.53
N ASN A 95 1.63 19.15 -0.85
CA ASN A 95 2.79 20.06 -0.90
C ASN A 95 3.98 19.52 -0.10
N SER A 96 3.75 18.98 1.09
CA SER A 96 4.80 18.39 1.92
C SER A 96 5.43 17.18 1.25
N VAL A 97 4.63 16.29 0.65
CA VAL A 97 5.11 15.15 -0.15
C VAL A 97 5.96 15.65 -1.32
N TRP A 98 5.48 16.63 -2.09
CA TRP A 98 6.23 17.17 -3.21
C TRP A 98 7.60 17.72 -2.79
N SER A 99 7.63 18.58 -1.77
CA SER A 99 8.89 19.16 -1.26
C SER A 99 9.83 18.12 -0.66
N TYR A 100 9.27 17.09 -0.02
CA TYR A 100 10.06 15.98 0.49
C TYR A 100 10.77 15.20 -0.63
N PHE A 101 10.06 14.90 -1.72
CA PHE A 101 10.66 14.21 -2.86
C PHE A 101 11.66 15.07 -3.64
N GLU A 102 11.42 16.39 -3.77
CA GLU A 102 12.44 17.32 -4.28
C GLU A 102 13.73 17.23 -3.46
N LEU A 103 13.63 17.27 -2.14
CA LEU A 103 14.79 17.17 -1.24
C LEU A 103 15.52 15.83 -1.38
N GLN A 104 14.77 14.72 -1.44
CA GLN A 104 15.36 13.38 -1.56
C GLN A 104 16.11 13.21 -2.88
N VAL A 105 15.54 13.71 -3.97
CA VAL A 105 16.21 13.76 -5.28
C VAL A 105 17.50 14.57 -5.20
N GLU A 106 17.48 15.75 -4.58
CA GLU A 106 18.68 16.58 -4.43
C GLU A 106 19.77 15.86 -3.62
N GLN A 107 19.39 15.19 -2.54
CA GLN A 107 20.31 14.42 -1.70
C GLN A 107 20.91 13.22 -2.44
N ALA A 108 20.09 12.52 -3.23
CA ALA A 108 20.55 11.42 -4.06
C ALA A 108 21.49 11.89 -5.19
N MET A 109 21.21 13.03 -5.82
CA MET A 109 22.12 13.61 -6.82
C MET A 109 23.47 14.02 -6.23
N ASN A 110 23.48 14.36 -4.94
CA ASN A 110 24.70 14.70 -4.19
C ASN A 110 25.37 13.45 -3.56
N GLY A 111 24.90 12.24 -3.86
CA GLY A 111 25.48 10.97 -3.39
C GLY A 111 25.32 10.73 -1.89
N THR A 112 24.31 11.35 -1.27
CA THR A 112 24.07 11.27 0.18
C THR A 112 22.97 10.26 0.53
N VAL A 113 22.15 9.84 -0.44
CA VAL A 113 21.03 8.90 -0.29
C VAL A 113 20.90 8.07 -1.58
N ASP A 114 20.75 6.76 -1.46
CA ASP A 114 20.85 5.86 -2.62
C ASP A 114 19.60 4.94 -2.81
N PHE A 115 18.41 5.34 -2.34
CA PHE A 115 17.19 4.53 -2.54
C PHE A 115 16.51 4.75 -3.90
N LEU A 116 16.87 5.81 -4.63
CA LEU A 116 16.27 6.13 -5.92
C LEU A 116 16.99 5.35 -7.05
N PRO A 117 16.24 4.69 -7.95
CA PRO A 117 16.86 3.96 -9.05
C PRO A 117 17.75 4.83 -9.95
N GLU A 118 18.89 4.29 -10.41
CA GLU A 118 19.88 5.02 -11.23
C GLU A 118 19.27 5.66 -12.49
N TRP A 119 18.32 4.99 -13.15
CA TRP A 119 17.66 5.51 -14.34
C TRP A 119 16.81 6.75 -14.04
N PHE A 120 16.10 6.76 -12.90
CA PHE A 120 15.29 7.89 -12.47
C PHE A 120 16.20 9.06 -12.10
N MET A 121 17.27 8.77 -11.37
CA MET A 121 18.29 9.76 -11.04
C MET A 121 18.91 10.38 -12.30
N LYS A 122 19.13 9.59 -13.35
CA LYS A 122 19.59 10.07 -14.65
C LYS A 122 18.54 10.96 -15.33
N ASP A 123 17.27 10.57 -15.34
CA ASP A 123 16.21 11.38 -15.95
C ASP A 123 16.02 12.69 -15.19
N VAL A 124 16.04 12.66 -13.86
CA VAL A 124 15.96 13.88 -13.05
C VAL A 124 17.18 14.77 -13.25
N ALA A 125 18.39 14.21 -13.30
CA ALA A 125 19.60 14.99 -13.59
C ALA A 125 19.58 15.63 -14.99
N ASN A 126 18.94 14.97 -15.97
CA ASN A 126 18.85 15.46 -17.35
C ASN A 126 17.71 16.46 -17.58
N PHE A 127 16.56 16.26 -16.92
CA PHE A 127 15.30 16.94 -17.28
C PHE A 127 14.59 17.63 -16.10
N GLY A 128 14.93 17.27 -14.86
CA GLY A 128 14.22 17.68 -13.65
C GLY A 128 13.08 16.74 -13.26
N LEU A 129 12.74 16.74 -11.96
CA LEU A 129 11.73 15.87 -11.35
C LEU A 129 10.36 15.93 -12.06
N ASP A 130 9.90 17.13 -12.39
CA ASP A 130 8.64 17.36 -13.07
C ASP A 130 8.54 16.65 -14.42
N VAL A 131 9.62 16.66 -15.20
CA VAL A 131 9.64 16.08 -16.55
C VAL A 131 9.77 14.56 -16.46
N ALA A 132 10.58 14.05 -15.53
CA ALA A 132 10.69 12.61 -15.28
C ALA A 132 9.31 12.02 -14.91
N LEU A 133 8.56 12.66 -14.01
CA LEU A 133 7.22 12.22 -13.65
C LEU A 133 6.19 12.41 -14.77
N ASP A 134 6.32 13.46 -15.60
CA ASP A 134 5.47 13.60 -16.79
C ASP A 134 5.69 12.49 -17.82
N LEU A 135 6.94 12.00 -17.97
CA LEU A 135 7.25 10.86 -18.83
C LEU A 135 6.64 9.56 -18.28
N GLU A 136 6.69 9.35 -16.96
CA GLU A 136 6.06 8.19 -16.30
C GLU A 136 4.53 8.21 -16.50
N ILE A 137 3.89 9.37 -16.36
CA ILE A 137 2.46 9.54 -16.67
C ILE A 137 2.16 9.12 -18.12
N LEU A 138 2.98 9.57 -19.08
CA LEU A 138 2.78 9.21 -20.50
C LEU A 138 3.02 7.72 -20.78
N ALA A 139 3.98 7.10 -20.09
CA ALA A 139 4.28 5.67 -20.24
C ALA A 139 3.15 4.76 -19.73
N THR A 140 2.43 5.22 -18.70
CA THR A 140 1.39 4.47 -17.98
C THR A 140 -0.04 4.83 -18.40
N GLU A 141 -0.24 5.99 -19.04
CA GLU A 141 -1.55 6.49 -19.49
C GLU A 141 -2.37 5.47 -20.30
N PRO A 142 -1.81 4.73 -21.30
CA PRO A 142 -2.58 3.77 -22.09
C PRO A 142 -3.15 2.58 -21.30
N TYR A 143 -2.62 2.34 -20.10
CA TYR A 143 -2.96 1.21 -19.25
C TYR A 143 -3.78 1.63 -18.02
N THR A 144 -3.88 2.94 -17.76
CA THR A 144 -4.53 3.48 -16.56
C THR A 144 -6.05 3.59 -16.77
N GLY A 145 -6.82 3.20 -15.75
CA GLY A 145 -8.28 3.34 -15.76
C GLY A 145 -8.72 4.80 -15.97
N ASP A 146 -9.69 5.01 -16.86
CA ASP A 146 -10.17 6.35 -17.20
C ASP A 146 -10.80 7.10 -16.01
N TYR A 147 -11.28 6.38 -15.00
CA TYR A 147 -11.93 6.92 -13.80
C TYR A 147 -10.97 7.66 -12.86
N PHE A 148 -9.65 7.41 -12.91
CA PHE A 148 -8.68 8.13 -12.07
C PHE A 148 -8.62 9.62 -12.40
N LEU A 149 -8.62 9.98 -13.69
CA LEU A 149 -8.43 11.38 -14.10
C LEU A 149 -9.57 12.29 -13.65
N PRO A 150 -10.86 11.93 -13.78
CA PRO A 150 -11.95 12.70 -13.21
C PRO A 150 -11.88 12.79 -11.68
N GLU A 151 -11.46 11.73 -10.96
CA GLU A 151 -11.28 11.79 -9.50
C GLU A 151 -10.19 12.79 -9.10
N ILE A 152 -9.03 12.73 -9.76
CA ILE A 152 -7.94 13.70 -9.57
C ILE A 152 -8.43 15.12 -9.89
N LYS A 153 -9.25 15.28 -10.95
CA LYS A 153 -9.81 16.57 -11.32
C LYS A 153 -10.76 17.11 -10.26
N GLY A 154 -11.63 16.27 -9.71
CA GLY A 154 -12.51 16.65 -8.60
C GLY A 154 -11.73 17.09 -7.38
N LEU A 155 -10.71 16.31 -6.99
CA LEU A 155 -9.81 16.63 -5.88
C LEU A 155 -9.09 17.96 -6.10
N ALA A 156 -8.54 18.18 -7.30
CA ALA A 156 -7.88 19.42 -7.68
C ALA A 156 -8.81 20.64 -7.61
N ASP A 157 -10.02 20.53 -8.15
CA ASP A 157 -10.99 21.63 -8.22
C ASP A 157 -11.46 22.08 -6.83
N ALA A 158 -11.70 21.12 -5.93
CA ALA A 158 -12.16 21.43 -4.58
C ALA A 158 -11.02 21.91 -3.66
N SER A 159 -9.90 21.18 -3.68
CA SER A 159 -8.74 21.50 -2.83
C SER A 159 -7.97 22.72 -3.32
N GLY A 160 -8.01 23.03 -4.62
CA GLY A 160 -7.15 24.05 -5.24
C GLY A 160 -5.72 23.60 -5.49
N VAL A 161 -5.37 22.33 -5.23
CA VAL A 161 -4.06 21.77 -5.59
C VAL A 161 -3.98 21.59 -7.11
N ASN A 162 -2.80 21.85 -7.67
CA ASN A 162 -2.58 21.71 -9.11
C ASN A 162 -2.84 20.26 -9.57
N TYR A 163 -3.72 20.09 -10.57
CA TYR A 163 -4.07 18.79 -11.15
C TYR A 163 -2.87 17.92 -11.52
N LYS A 164 -1.86 18.48 -12.21
CA LYS A 164 -0.66 17.74 -12.58
C LYS A 164 0.16 17.33 -11.36
N LYS A 165 0.27 18.17 -10.33
CA LYS A 165 0.98 17.80 -9.09
C LYS A 165 0.36 16.55 -8.47
N ILE A 166 -0.97 16.46 -8.43
CA ILE A 166 -1.67 15.28 -7.90
C ILE A 166 -1.33 14.05 -8.74
N GLN A 167 -1.39 14.13 -10.08
CA GLN A 167 -1.02 13.01 -10.95
C GLN A 167 0.43 12.56 -10.70
N ARG A 168 1.37 13.50 -10.65
CA ARG A 168 2.80 13.22 -10.44
C ARG A 168 3.06 12.52 -9.11
N ILE A 169 2.42 12.97 -8.04
CA ILE A 169 2.56 12.34 -6.70
C ILE A 169 2.13 10.88 -6.72
N HIS A 170 1.09 10.53 -7.49
CA HIS A 170 0.64 9.14 -7.59
C HIS A 170 1.57 8.23 -8.40
N MET A 171 2.50 8.80 -9.18
CA MET A 171 3.52 8.03 -9.90
C MET A 171 4.77 7.77 -9.05
N ILE A 172 4.90 8.42 -7.89
CA ILE A 172 6.08 8.26 -7.04
C ILE A 172 6.24 6.83 -6.53
N GLY A 173 5.13 6.11 -6.33
CA GLY A 173 5.18 4.69 -6.00
C GLY A 173 5.93 3.87 -7.05
N GLU A 174 5.75 4.14 -8.35
CA GLU A 174 6.48 3.41 -9.42
C GLU A 174 8.01 3.60 -9.34
N LEU A 175 8.44 4.66 -8.67
CA LEU A 175 9.84 5.04 -8.53
C LEU A 175 10.46 4.57 -7.22
N THR A 176 9.64 4.33 -6.21
CA THR A 176 10.08 4.07 -4.85
C THR A 176 9.42 2.78 -4.37
N LYS A 177 10.24 1.74 -4.17
CA LYS A 177 9.77 0.43 -3.68
C LYS A 177 10.04 0.36 -2.17
N GLY A 178 8.99 0.14 -1.38
CA GLY A 178 9.07 0.15 0.09
C GLY A 178 9.38 -1.22 0.66
N ALA A 179 10.13 -1.27 1.76
CA ALA A 179 10.23 -2.48 2.54
C ALA A 179 8.91 -2.74 3.25
N CYS A 180 8.49 -4.00 3.38
CA CYS A 180 7.16 -4.30 3.88
C CYS A 180 7.08 -5.74 4.37
N SER A 181 6.18 -6.05 5.31
CA SER A 181 5.82 -7.43 5.60
C SER A 181 4.35 -7.71 5.34
N MET A 182 4.03 -8.96 5.03
CA MET A 182 2.66 -9.43 4.91
C MET A 182 2.55 -10.90 5.27
N PHE A 183 1.33 -11.31 5.64
CA PHE A 183 0.96 -12.70 5.64
C PHE A 183 -0.53 -12.88 5.37
N GLY A 184 -0.92 -14.07 4.92
CA GLY A 184 -2.28 -14.59 5.02
C GLY A 184 -2.24 -15.92 5.76
N ALA A 185 -3.10 -16.07 6.78
CA ALA A 185 -3.23 -17.26 7.61
C ALA A 185 -4.71 -17.68 7.66
N ASN A 186 -4.99 -18.96 7.40
CA ASN A 186 -6.35 -19.51 7.42
C ASN A 186 -6.37 -20.95 7.94
N SER A 187 -7.52 -21.62 7.89
CA SER A 187 -7.64 -23.07 8.10
C SER A 187 -6.98 -23.57 9.40
N SER A 188 -5.89 -24.35 9.33
CA SER A 188 -5.24 -24.85 10.55
C SER A 188 -4.38 -23.81 11.28
N ALA A 189 -4.16 -22.63 10.69
CA ALA A 189 -3.34 -21.58 11.30
C ALA A 189 -4.11 -20.68 12.28
N THR A 190 -5.44 -20.55 12.12
CA THR A 190 -6.29 -19.66 12.92
C THR A 190 -7.27 -20.47 13.79
N PRO A 191 -7.73 -19.97 14.95
CA PRO A 191 -8.52 -20.76 15.91
C PRO A 191 -9.84 -21.33 15.35
N ASP A 192 -10.52 -20.57 14.50
CA ASP A 192 -11.79 -20.93 13.86
C ASP A 192 -11.64 -21.24 12.37
N GLY A 193 -10.39 -21.28 11.90
CA GLY A 193 -10.04 -21.53 10.51
C GLY A 193 -10.36 -20.42 9.53
N THR A 194 -10.77 -19.25 10.00
CA THR A 194 -11.06 -18.09 9.15
C THR A 194 -9.80 -17.34 8.69
N LEU A 195 -9.93 -16.57 7.61
CA LEU A 195 -8.82 -15.85 6.99
C LEU A 195 -8.46 -14.57 7.75
N LEU A 196 -7.24 -14.55 8.26
CA LEU A 196 -6.54 -13.36 8.74
C LEU A 196 -5.46 -12.94 7.74
N GLN A 197 -5.37 -11.65 7.46
CA GLN A 197 -4.37 -11.08 6.57
C GLN A 197 -3.67 -9.89 7.23
N LEU A 198 -2.37 -9.74 6.98
CA LEU A 198 -1.55 -8.60 7.41
C LEU A 198 -1.04 -7.83 6.19
N ARG A 199 -1.05 -6.51 6.30
CA ARG A 199 -0.17 -5.60 5.56
C ARG A 199 0.56 -4.73 6.58
N ALA A 200 1.89 -4.81 6.60
CA ALA A 200 2.76 -3.91 7.35
C ALA A 200 3.66 -3.14 6.37
N LEU A 201 3.53 -1.82 6.31
CA LEU A 201 4.32 -0.93 5.44
C LEU A 201 5.51 -0.36 6.23
N ASP A 202 6.72 -0.70 5.80
CA ASP A 202 7.97 -0.19 6.35
C ASP A 202 8.57 0.86 5.42
N TRP A 203 8.42 2.12 5.80
CA TRP A 203 8.85 3.25 5.00
C TRP A 203 9.41 4.35 5.89
N ASP A 204 10.04 5.33 5.25
CA ASP A 204 10.52 6.53 5.90
C ASP A 204 9.48 7.24 6.79
N VAL A 205 9.71 7.19 8.10
CA VAL A 205 8.95 7.87 9.16
C VAL A 205 9.45 9.29 9.44
N ASP A 206 10.49 9.76 8.76
CA ASP A 206 10.88 11.18 8.71
C ASP A 206 10.12 11.91 7.59
N GLY A 207 9.51 11.15 6.67
CA GLY A 207 8.63 11.66 5.62
C GLY A 207 7.28 12.21 6.13
N PRO A 208 6.56 12.98 5.29
CA PRO A 208 5.35 13.69 5.69
C PRO A 208 4.12 12.80 5.87
N PHE A 209 4.13 11.56 5.36
CA PHE A 209 2.96 10.67 5.33
C PHE A 209 2.34 10.41 6.71
N LYS A 210 3.15 10.24 7.75
CA LYS A 210 2.70 10.05 9.14
C LYS A 210 1.80 11.16 9.67
N ASN A 211 1.87 12.36 9.10
CA ASN A 211 1.07 13.51 9.52
C ASN A 211 -0.34 13.51 8.92
N PHE A 212 -0.60 12.67 7.92
CA PHE A 212 -1.83 12.70 7.13
C PHE A 212 -2.58 11.37 7.03
N PRO A 213 -2.60 10.49 8.05
CA PRO A 213 -3.29 9.21 7.97
C PRO A 213 -4.80 9.40 7.78
N GLN A 214 -5.36 8.63 6.86
CA GLN A 214 -6.78 8.66 6.53
C GLN A 214 -7.24 7.34 5.95
N ILE A 215 -8.45 6.94 6.31
CA ILE A 215 -9.20 5.89 5.61
C ILE A 215 -10.24 6.57 4.74
N THR A 216 -10.21 6.30 3.43
CA THR A 216 -11.24 6.78 2.49
C THR A 216 -12.11 5.61 2.05
N VAL A 217 -13.38 5.66 2.40
CA VAL A 217 -14.41 4.69 2.03
C VAL A 217 -15.15 5.22 0.82
N TYR A 218 -14.97 4.54 -0.30
CA TYR A 218 -15.59 4.85 -1.56
C TYR A 218 -16.90 4.10 -1.70
N HIS A 219 -17.92 4.81 -2.16
CA HIS A 219 -19.21 4.30 -2.55
C HIS A 219 -19.49 4.70 -4.01
N PRO A 220 -18.85 4.02 -4.98
CA PRO A 220 -18.97 4.39 -6.38
C PRO A 220 -20.40 4.28 -6.88
N GLN A 221 -20.77 5.14 -7.83
CA GLN A 221 -22.02 4.98 -8.57
C GLN A 221 -22.08 3.63 -9.30
N GLN A 222 -23.30 3.18 -9.61
CA GLN A 222 -23.52 1.95 -10.35
C GLN A 222 -22.68 1.91 -11.64
N GLY A 223 -22.00 0.78 -11.86
CA GLY A 223 -21.14 0.57 -13.02
C GLY A 223 -19.67 0.96 -12.80
N ASN A 224 -19.32 1.58 -11.67
CA ASN A 224 -17.94 1.96 -11.34
C ASN A 224 -17.35 1.16 -10.16
N GLY A 225 -17.72 -0.12 -10.06
CA GLY A 225 -17.26 -1.02 -9.00
C GLY A 225 -18.22 -1.13 -7.81
N HIS A 226 -17.73 -1.73 -6.73
CA HIS A 226 -18.43 -1.88 -5.46
C HIS A 226 -17.83 -0.94 -4.39
N ALA A 227 -18.41 -0.90 -3.18
CA ALA A 227 -17.87 -0.09 -2.10
C ALA A 227 -16.56 -0.68 -1.56
N PHE A 228 -15.60 0.17 -1.18
CA PHE A 228 -14.31 -0.27 -0.66
C PHE A 228 -13.61 0.82 0.14
N ALA A 229 -12.64 0.44 0.95
CA ALA A 229 -11.86 1.33 1.79
C ALA A 229 -10.40 1.34 1.31
N ASN A 230 -9.89 2.54 1.06
CA ASN A 230 -8.47 2.80 0.86
C ASN A 230 -7.87 3.27 2.18
N ILE A 231 -6.93 2.52 2.72
CA ILE A 231 -6.21 2.88 3.94
C ILE A 231 -4.91 3.53 3.52
N GLY A 232 -4.77 4.83 3.74
CA GLY A 232 -3.63 5.59 3.28
C GLY A 232 -3.63 6.99 3.85
N TRP A 233 -3.62 7.99 2.97
CA TRP A 233 -3.39 9.38 3.37
C TRP A 233 -4.37 10.36 2.72
N THR A 234 -4.51 11.53 3.33
CA THR A 234 -5.34 12.60 2.77
C THR A 234 -4.87 12.98 1.36
N GLY A 235 -5.78 12.99 0.39
CA GLY A 235 -5.48 13.29 -1.01
C GLY A 235 -4.87 12.13 -1.82
N TRP A 236 -4.67 10.96 -1.22
CA TRP A 236 -4.17 9.76 -1.89
C TRP A 236 -5.33 8.88 -2.41
N ILE A 237 -5.38 8.65 -3.73
CA ILE A 237 -6.46 7.93 -4.42
C ILE A 237 -6.04 6.55 -4.93
N GLY A 238 -4.75 6.34 -5.21
CA GLY A 238 -4.19 5.01 -5.45
C GLY A 238 -4.28 4.14 -4.20
N SER A 239 -4.08 2.83 -4.31
CA SER A 239 -4.15 1.94 -3.15
C SER A 239 -2.90 1.09 -2.99
N ILE A 240 -2.42 0.98 -1.76
CA ILE A 240 -1.35 0.06 -1.34
C ILE A 240 -1.81 -0.80 -0.16
N THR A 241 -2.92 -0.43 0.46
CA THR A 241 -3.55 -1.09 1.61
C THR A 241 -5.03 -0.79 1.51
N GLY A 242 -5.85 -1.83 1.51
CA GLY A 242 -7.23 -1.70 1.12
C GLY A 242 -8.06 -2.95 1.34
N VAL A 243 -9.35 -2.74 1.55
CA VAL A 243 -10.34 -3.81 1.72
C VAL A 243 -11.66 -3.41 1.07
N SER A 244 -12.40 -4.36 0.51
CA SER A 244 -13.65 -4.11 -0.18
C SER A 244 -14.87 -4.73 0.50
N SER A 245 -16.05 -4.22 0.13
CA SER A 245 -17.35 -4.80 0.52
C SER A 245 -17.57 -6.22 -0.01
N GLN A 246 -16.69 -6.72 -0.88
CA GLN A 246 -16.67 -8.10 -1.34
C GLN A 246 -15.82 -9.02 -0.44
N LYS A 247 -15.39 -8.54 0.74
CA LYS A 247 -14.47 -9.22 1.67
C LYS A 247 -13.12 -9.55 1.05
N MET A 248 -12.67 -8.72 0.13
CA MET A 248 -11.35 -8.83 -0.48
C MET A 248 -10.40 -7.80 0.12
N ALA A 249 -9.15 -8.18 0.40
CA ALA A 249 -8.13 -7.25 0.86
C ALA A 249 -6.81 -7.44 0.13
N ILE A 250 -6.02 -6.37 0.09
CA ILE A 250 -4.72 -6.31 -0.57
C ILE A 250 -3.59 -6.05 0.43
N SER A 251 -2.46 -6.68 0.13
CA SER A 251 -1.15 -6.43 0.73
C SER A 251 -0.12 -6.28 -0.39
N GLU A 252 0.97 -5.57 -0.13
CA GLU A 252 2.02 -5.32 -1.13
C GLU A 252 3.39 -5.25 -0.44
N ILE A 253 4.44 -5.68 -1.12
CA ILE A 253 5.83 -5.53 -0.68
C ILE A 253 6.64 -5.07 -1.88
N GLY A 254 7.40 -3.99 -1.72
CA GLY A 254 8.35 -3.55 -2.72
C GLY A 254 9.53 -4.51 -2.78
N VAL A 255 9.93 -4.93 -3.99
CA VAL A 255 11.08 -5.82 -4.15
C VAL A 255 12.29 -5.01 -4.62
N SER A 256 13.23 -4.81 -3.70
CA SER A 256 14.51 -4.15 -3.98
C SER A 256 15.60 -5.16 -4.32
N PHE A 257 15.48 -6.40 -3.82
CA PHE A 257 16.40 -7.51 -4.12
C PHE A 257 15.68 -8.67 -4.80
N PRO A 258 15.28 -8.52 -6.07
CA PRO A 258 14.77 -9.64 -6.84
C PRO A 258 15.90 -10.67 -7.04
N ASP A 259 15.52 -11.95 -7.14
CA ASP A 259 16.41 -12.96 -7.73
C ASP A 259 16.07 -13.13 -9.23
N ASP A 260 16.71 -14.10 -9.89
CA ASP A 260 16.53 -14.32 -11.32
C ASP A 260 15.09 -14.70 -11.72
N THR A 261 14.19 -15.02 -10.78
CA THR A 261 12.80 -15.41 -11.10
C THR A 261 11.93 -14.23 -11.52
N PHE A 262 12.25 -12.99 -11.13
CA PHE A 262 11.43 -11.81 -11.48
C PHE A 262 11.51 -11.41 -12.95
N GLY A 263 12.52 -11.90 -13.69
CA GLY A 263 12.67 -11.64 -15.12
C GLY A 263 13.05 -10.20 -15.46
N GLN A 264 12.55 -9.69 -16.58
CA GLN A 264 12.90 -8.35 -17.07
C GLN A 264 11.95 -7.29 -16.52
N GLU A 265 12.50 -6.18 -16.02
CA GLU A 265 11.72 -5.01 -15.59
C GLU A 265 11.11 -4.23 -16.78
N SER A 266 9.99 -3.55 -16.53
CA SER A 266 9.37 -2.56 -17.42
C SER A 266 8.68 -1.46 -16.61
N ARG A 267 8.48 -0.29 -17.21
CA ARG A 267 7.64 0.80 -16.68
C ARG A 267 6.37 1.03 -17.52
N PHE A 268 6.26 0.35 -18.66
CA PHE A 268 5.10 0.46 -19.55
C PHE A 268 4.01 -0.50 -19.11
N GLY A 269 3.14 -0.04 -18.21
CA GLY A 269 2.09 -0.84 -17.65
C GLY A 269 1.12 -0.07 -16.78
N VAL A 270 0.23 -0.80 -16.12
CA VAL A 270 -0.67 -0.25 -15.10
C VAL A 270 0.19 0.08 -13.88
N PRO A 271 0.17 1.32 -13.36
CA PRO A 271 0.82 1.63 -12.10
C PRO A 271 0.32 0.69 -11.01
N PHE A 272 1.19 0.11 -10.20
CA PHE A 272 0.80 -0.96 -9.26
C PHE A 272 -0.21 -0.45 -8.24
N THR A 273 -0.10 0.81 -7.80
CA THR A 273 -1.06 1.41 -6.87
C THR A 273 -2.46 1.52 -7.49
N TYR A 274 -2.54 1.64 -8.81
CA TYR A 274 -3.80 1.64 -9.55
C TYR A 274 -4.31 0.23 -9.84
N LEU A 275 -3.42 -0.73 -10.08
CA LEU A 275 -3.79 -2.15 -10.20
C LEU A 275 -4.36 -2.69 -8.87
N LEU A 276 -3.72 -2.36 -7.75
CA LEU A 276 -4.21 -2.70 -6.41
C LEU A 276 -5.55 -2.03 -6.10
N ARG A 277 -5.70 -0.77 -6.49
CA ARG A 277 -6.98 -0.04 -6.42
C ARG A 277 -8.08 -0.71 -7.25
N ASP A 278 -7.75 -1.15 -8.45
CA ASP A 278 -8.67 -1.87 -9.33
C ASP A 278 -9.15 -3.19 -8.69
N ILE A 279 -8.27 -3.95 -8.03
CA ILE A 279 -8.63 -5.20 -7.35
C ILE A 279 -9.73 -4.95 -6.32
N ILE A 280 -9.51 -4.02 -5.39
CA ILE A 280 -10.50 -3.75 -4.32
C ILE A 280 -11.73 -2.99 -4.80
N GLN A 281 -11.69 -2.34 -5.96
CA GLN A 281 -12.85 -1.61 -6.49
C GLN A 281 -13.74 -2.48 -7.39
N PHE A 282 -13.16 -3.39 -8.17
CA PHE A 282 -13.89 -4.10 -9.22
C PHE A 282 -13.95 -5.62 -9.05
N ASP A 283 -12.94 -6.25 -8.44
CA ASP A 283 -12.89 -7.70 -8.35
C ASP A 283 -13.75 -8.22 -7.21
N SER A 284 -14.53 -9.26 -7.48
CA SER A 284 -15.50 -9.83 -6.53
C SER A 284 -15.14 -11.25 -6.11
N SER A 285 -13.96 -11.73 -6.50
CA SER A 285 -13.42 -13.04 -6.10
C SER A 285 -11.90 -13.05 -6.23
N LEU A 286 -11.25 -13.96 -5.51
CA LEU A 286 -9.81 -14.23 -5.67
C LEU A 286 -9.46 -14.60 -7.11
N GLN A 287 -10.30 -15.41 -7.77
CA GLN A 287 -10.12 -15.77 -9.18
C GLN A 287 -10.12 -14.55 -10.10
N SER A 288 -11.05 -13.60 -9.93
CA SER A 288 -11.07 -12.38 -10.74
C SER A 288 -9.84 -11.51 -10.51
N ALA A 289 -9.35 -11.43 -9.26
CA ALA A 289 -8.12 -10.69 -8.94
C ALA A 289 -6.89 -11.34 -9.58
N MET A 290 -6.76 -12.66 -9.51
CA MET A 290 -5.68 -13.40 -10.17
C MET A 290 -5.73 -13.18 -11.70
N GLN A 291 -6.92 -13.24 -12.30
CA GLN A 291 -7.11 -12.96 -13.73
C GLN A 291 -6.67 -11.54 -14.10
N ARG A 292 -7.04 -10.53 -13.30
CA ARG A 292 -6.60 -9.14 -13.48
C ARG A 292 -5.08 -9.03 -13.43
N ILE A 293 -4.47 -9.57 -12.38
CA ILE A 293 -3.02 -9.54 -12.20
C ILE A 293 -2.31 -10.20 -13.38
N SER A 294 -2.72 -11.40 -13.78
CA SER A 294 -2.08 -12.15 -14.87
C SER A 294 -2.22 -11.47 -16.24
N SER A 295 -3.34 -10.78 -16.48
CA SER A 295 -3.62 -10.14 -17.78
C SER A 295 -3.12 -8.69 -17.88
N ALA A 296 -2.75 -8.06 -16.77
CA ALA A 296 -2.21 -6.71 -16.76
C ALA A 296 -0.85 -6.63 -17.48
N HIS A 297 -0.59 -5.48 -18.11
CA HIS A 297 0.77 -5.05 -18.41
C HIS A 297 1.34 -4.51 -17.10
N ARG A 298 2.19 -5.30 -16.45
CA ARG A 298 2.73 -5.01 -15.11
C ARG A 298 4.02 -4.18 -15.24
N THR A 299 4.44 -3.55 -14.14
CA THR A 299 5.60 -2.66 -14.12
C THR A 299 6.73 -3.21 -13.24
N CYS A 300 6.82 -2.75 -11.99
CA CYS A 300 7.90 -3.04 -11.06
C CYS A 300 7.81 -4.43 -10.41
N ASP A 301 8.95 -4.87 -9.87
CA ASP A 301 9.04 -6.05 -9.02
C ASP A 301 8.41 -5.79 -7.66
N LEU A 302 7.43 -6.62 -7.29
CA LEU A 302 6.65 -6.56 -6.06
C LEU A 302 6.32 -7.98 -5.58
N ILE A 303 5.92 -8.08 -4.32
CA ILE A 303 5.16 -9.22 -3.80
C ILE A 303 3.77 -8.73 -3.43
N LEU A 304 2.72 -9.30 -4.02
CA LEU A 304 1.34 -8.92 -3.70
C LEU A 304 0.67 -10.00 -2.86
N GLY A 305 -0.28 -9.58 -2.03
CA GLY A 305 -1.16 -10.46 -1.28
C GLY A 305 -2.61 -10.13 -1.59
N VAL A 306 -3.40 -11.13 -1.97
CA VAL A 306 -4.84 -10.97 -2.15
C VAL A 306 -5.57 -12.00 -1.30
N GLY A 307 -6.38 -11.53 -0.35
CA GLY A 307 -7.27 -12.35 0.44
C GLY A 307 -8.71 -12.26 -0.04
N ASP A 308 -9.43 -13.36 0.07
CA ASP A 308 -10.88 -13.44 -0.12
C ASP A 308 -11.52 -14.14 1.10
N GLY A 309 -12.18 -13.35 1.94
CA GLY A 309 -12.85 -13.83 3.15
C GLY A 309 -14.09 -14.68 2.89
N LYS A 310 -14.64 -14.70 1.66
CA LYS A 310 -15.76 -15.57 1.30
C LYS A 310 -15.28 -16.98 0.97
N GLU A 311 -14.14 -17.07 0.28
CA GLU A 311 -13.51 -18.34 -0.08
C GLU A 311 -12.61 -18.86 1.04
N ASN A 312 -12.31 -18.02 2.04
CA ASN A 312 -11.36 -18.31 3.12
C ASN A 312 -9.96 -18.60 2.59
N GLU A 313 -9.53 -17.84 1.58
CA GLU A 313 -8.30 -18.10 0.85
C GLU A 313 -7.43 -16.84 0.71
N PHE A 314 -6.12 -17.04 0.74
CA PHE A 314 -5.13 -16.02 0.42
C PHE A 314 -4.24 -16.51 -0.72
N ARG A 315 -3.81 -15.58 -1.57
CA ARG A 315 -2.75 -15.82 -2.56
C ARG A 315 -1.67 -14.78 -2.41
N GLY A 316 -0.45 -15.26 -2.17
CA GLY A 316 0.75 -14.48 -2.41
C GLY A 316 1.05 -14.46 -3.89
N VAL A 317 1.70 -13.41 -4.38
CA VAL A 317 2.01 -13.23 -5.79
C VAL A 317 3.41 -12.69 -5.94
N GLU A 318 4.27 -13.39 -6.65
CA GLU A 318 5.47 -12.78 -7.23
C GLU A 318 5.02 -12.02 -8.47
N TYR A 319 5.25 -10.71 -8.45
CA TYR A 319 4.72 -9.77 -9.43
C TYR A 319 5.87 -8.99 -10.05
N SER A 320 5.96 -9.00 -11.37
CA SER A 320 6.84 -8.12 -12.14
C SER A 320 6.24 -7.85 -13.51
N ALA A 321 6.89 -7.01 -14.31
CA ALA A 321 6.58 -6.87 -15.73
C ALA A 321 6.56 -8.21 -16.49
N ALA A 322 7.45 -9.15 -16.13
CA ALA A 322 7.61 -10.42 -16.83
C ALA A 322 6.83 -11.58 -16.19
N VAL A 323 6.61 -11.54 -14.87
CA VAL A 323 6.14 -12.69 -14.08
C VAL A 323 4.91 -12.34 -13.25
N ALA A 324 4.04 -13.33 -13.07
CA ALA A 324 2.88 -13.32 -12.18
C ALA A 324 2.65 -14.75 -11.69
N ASP A 325 3.42 -15.14 -10.68
CA ASP A 325 3.36 -16.48 -10.09
C ASP A 325 2.60 -16.44 -8.76
N PHE A 326 1.72 -17.42 -8.54
CA PHE A 326 0.80 -17.43 -7.41
C PHE A 326 1.19 -18.49 -6.38
N PHE A 327 1.20 -18.07 -5.13
CA PHE A 327 1.62 -18.88 -4.00
C PHE A 327 0.49 -19.15 -3.01
N VAL A 328 0.49 -20.40 -2.58
CA VAL A 328 -0.14 -20.94 -1.38
C VAL A 328 0.98 -21.46 -0.47
N TRP A 329 0.63 -21.99 0.70
CA TRP A 329 1.64 -22.35 1.71
C TRP A 329 2.61 -23.46 1.26
N ASP A 330 2.18 -24.40 0.42
CA ASP A 330 2.96 -25.60 0.05
C ASP A 330 3.91 -25.37 -1.14
N ASN A 331 3.68 -24.30 -1.91
CA ASN A 331 4.54 -23.87 -3.02
C ASN A 331 5.24 -22.52 -2.74
N LEU A 332 5.19 -22.01 -1.51
CA LEU A 332 5.79 -20.74 -1.09
C LEU A 332 7.27 -20.65 -1.48
N ARG A 333 7.67 -19.46 -1.96
CA ARG A 333 9.04 -19.10 -2.38
C ARG A 333 9.49 -17.78 -1.77
N PRO A 334 10.80 -17.52 -1.66
CA PRO A 334 11.91 -18.40 -2.04
C PRO A 334 12.01 -19.63 -1.11
N GLU A 335 12.48 -20.76 -1.65
CA GLU A 335 12.69 -21.97 -0.85
C GLU A 335 14.03 -21.84 -0.09
N ALA A 336 13.95 -21.58 1.21
CA ALA A 336 15.14 -21.41 2.04
C ALA A 336 14.92 -21.85 3.49
N THR A 337 16.00 -22.14 4.22
CA THR A 337 15.93 -22.52 5.63
C THR A 337 15.43 -21.40 6.54
N TRP A 338 15.66 -20.14 6.15
CA TRP A 338 15.17 -18.94 6.84
C TRP A 338 13.74 -18.55 6.42
N HIS A 339 13.17 -19.23 5.42
CA HIS A 339 11.82 -19.05 4.91
C HIS A 339 11.07 -20.39 4.83
N PRO A 340 10.85 -21.07 5.97
CA PRO A 340 10.17 -22.36 5.99
C PRO A 340 8.70 -22.22 5.57
N LYS A 341 8.19 -23.25 4.89
CA LYS A 341 6.75 -23.40 4.62
C LYS A 341 6.03 -23.73 5.92
N ILE A 342 5.07 -22.89 6.32
CA ILE A 342 4.21 -23.10 7.48
C ILE A 342 2.82 -23.43 6.96
N ARG A 343 2.25 -24.55 7.39
CA ARG A 343 0.97 -25.03 6.84
C ARG A 343 -0.12 -23.97 6.98
N ASP A 344 -0.85 -23.73 5.90
CA ASP A 344 -1.96 -22.77 5.83
C ASP A 344 -1.55 -21.30 6.12
N ILE A 345 -0.26 -20.97 5.94
CA ILE A 345 0.26 -19.60 6.02
C ILE A 345 1.14 -19.28 4.80
N VAL A 346 0.90 -18.13 4.19
CA VAL A 346 1.73 -17.51 3.14
C VAL A 346 2.26 -16.20 3.69
N TYR A 347 3.57 -15.94 3.62
CA TYR A 347 4.16 -14.76 4.26
C TYR A 347 5.47 -14.33 3.59
N TRP A 348 5.84 -13.06 3.79
CA TRP A 348 7.15 -12.49 3.48
C TRP A 348 7.44 -11.34 4.45
N GLY A 349 8.71 -11.15 4.81
CA GLY A 349 9.16 -10.05 5.66
C GLY A 349 10.16 -9.15 4.93
N MET A 350 9.86 -7.85 4.90
CA MET A 350 10.62 -6.74 4.30
C MET A 350 10.83 -6.77 2.77
N ASP A 351 11.31 -7.87 2.19
CA ASP A 351 11.66 -8.00 0.77
C ASP A 351 11.61 -9.49 0.35
N TRP A 352 11.80 -9.80 -0.93
CA TRP A 352 11.92 -11.17 -1.45
C TRP A 352 13.08 -11.94 -0.81
N LEU A 353 14.26 -11.31 -0.70
CA LEU A 353 15.45 -11.86 -0.07
C LEU A 353 15.83 -11.13 1.21
N CYS A 354 15.04 -11.33 2.27
CA CYS A 354 15.30 -10.71 3.58
C CYS A 354 15.32 -11.70 4.76
N PRO A 355 16.41 -12.49 4.93
CA PRO A 355 16.48 -13.51 5.99
C PRO A 355 16.26 -12.94 7.40
N GLY A 356 16.81 -11.75 7.70
CA GLY A 356 16.78 -11.18 9.05
C GLY A 356 15.38 -10.96 9.61
N TYR A 357 14.47 -10.42 8.79
CA TYR A 357 13.07 -10.22 9.18
C TYR A 357 12.21 -11.45 8.92
N SER A 358 12.40 -12.12 7.77
CA SER A 358 11.62 -13.31 7.41
C SER A 358 11.79 -14.45 8.42
N GLU A 359 12.99 -14.64 8.98
CA GLU A 359 13.21 -15.68 9.99
C GLU A 359 12.48 -15.39 11.31
N VAL A 360 12.41 -14.11 11.72
CA VAL A 360 11.66 -13.72 12.93
C VAL A 360 10.16 -13.80 12.70
N LEU A 361 9.68 -13.38 11.52
CA LEU A 361 8.29 -13.50 11.13
C LEU A 361 7.86 -14.98 11.09
N ALA A 362 8.66 -15.84 10.48
CA ALA A 362 8.42 -17.29 10.46
C ALA A 362 8.33 -17.87 11.87
N LYS A 363 9.26 -17.50 12.77
CA LYS A 363 9.24 -17.96 14.17
C LYS A 363 7.99 -17.52 14.92
N GLN A 364 7.53 -16.29 14.73
CA GLN A 364 6.30 -15.81 15.36
C GLN A 364 5.07 -16.50 14.79
N LEU A 365 4.99 -16.67 13.47
CA LEU A 365 3.88 -17.38 12.82
C LEU A 365 3.81 -18.86 13.22
N ASP A 366 4.96 -19.53 13.34
CA ASP A 366 5.04 -20.92 13.81
C ASP A 366 4.67 -21.05 15.30
N LEU A 367 5.17 -20.12 16.15
CA LEU A 367 4.82 -20.07 17.58
C LEU A 367 3.31 -19.94 17.82
N TYR A 368 2.62 -19.19 16.96
CA TYR A 368 1.18 -18.96 17.06
C TYR A 368 0.36 -19.82 16.09
N HIS A 369 0.95 -20.80 15.39
CA HIS A 369 0.20 -21.66 14.48
C HIS A 369 -0.95 -22.38 15.21
N GLY A 370 -2.14 -22.40 14.60
CA GLY A 370 -3.39 -22.86 15.22
C GLY A 370 -4.05 -21.85 16.16
N ASN A 371 -3.40 -20.71 16.39
CA ASN A 371 -3.91 -19.65 17.24
C ASN A 371 -3.53 -18.25 16.73
N VAL A 372 -3.33 -18.06 15.42
CA VAL A 372 -3.11 -16.73 14.84
C VAL A 372 -4.43 -15.95 14.86
N THR A 373 -4.43 -14.79 15.51
CA THR A 373 -5.59 -13.89 15.70
C THR A 373 -5.20 -12.45 15.40
N ALA A 374 -6.15 -11.54 15.20
CA ALA A 374 -5.80 -10.12 15.08
C ALA A 374 -5.05 -9.58 16.32
N LEU A 375 -5.46 -10.01 17.52
CA LEU A 375 -4.91 -9.50 18.77
C LEU A 375 -3.46 -9.92 19.03
N ASN A 376 -3.11 -11.20 18.84
CA ASN A 376 -1.69 -11.60 18.95
C ASN A 376 -0.88 -11.19 17.71
N THR A 377 -1.50 -10.98 16.54
CA THR A 377 -0.81 -10.36 15.41
C THR A 377 -0.30 -8.97 15.79
N ILE A 378 -1.16 -8.14 16.39
CA ILE A 378 -0.79 -6.82 16.90
C ILE A 378 0.20 -6.93 18.07
N ARG A 379 -0.17 -7.72 19.09
CA ARG A 379 0.56 -7.77 20.36
C ARG A 379 1.92 -8.42 20.21
N ASP A 380 2.03 -9.54 19.50
CA ASP A 380 3.17 -10.46 19.59
C ASP A 380 3.87 -10.75 18.25
N ILE A 381 3.21 -10.54 17.10
CA ILE A 381 3.83 -10.78 15.78
C ILE A 381 4.45 -9.49 15.25
N VAL A 382 3.62 -8.50 14.92
CA VAL A 382 4.06 -7.27 14.25
C VAL A 382 5.02 -6.46 15.13
N SER A 383 4.77 -6.38 16.43
CA SER A 383 5.62 -5.71 17.42
C SER A 383 6.98 -6.39 17.62
N ILE A 384 7.05 -7.72 17.58
CA ILE A 384 8.30 -8.48 17.76
C ILE A 384 9.11 -8.52 16.46
N VAL A 385 8.42 -8.63 15.32
CA VAL A 385 9.03 -8.51 13.99
C VAL A 385 9.40 -7.04 13.72
N GLN A 386 8.88 -6.07 14.48
CA GLN A 386 9.11 -4.64 14.29
C GLN A 386 8.90 -4.21 12.84
N THR A 387 7.78 -4.62 12.25
CA THR A 387 7.39 -4.32 10.87
C THR A 387 6.13 -3.48 10.84
N GLY A 388 5.98 -2.67 9.81
CA GLY A 388 4.95 -1.65 9.70
C GLY A 388 5.31 -0.43 10.53
N ASP A 389 6.51 0.10 10.36
CA ASP A 389 6.94 1.30 11.08
C ASP A 389 6.06 2.53 10.76
N LEU A 390 5.65 2.71 9.51
CA LEU A 390 4.82 3.82 9.04
C LEU A 390 3.33 3.51 9.17
N HIS A 391 2.92 2.30 8.77
CA HIS A 391 1.50 1.93 8.73
C HIS A 391 1.30 0.41 8.83
N VAL A 392 0.29 -0.02 9.60
CA VAL A 392 -0.13 -1.42 9.71
C VAL A 392 -1.64 -1.54 9.49
N ALA A 393 -2.04 -2.54 8.72
CA ALA A 393 -3.42 -3.03 8.64
C ALA A 393 -3.47 -4.55 8.89
N VAL A 394 -4.28 -4.97 9.86
CA VAL A 394 -4.65 -6.37 10.08
C VAL A 394 -6.11 -6.55 9.71
N TYR A 395 -6.38 -7.46 8.80
CA TYR A 395 -7.71 -7.77 8.31
C TYR A 395 -8.16 -9.11 8.88
N ASP A 396 -9.25 -9.10 9.64
CA ASP A 396 -10.04 -10.30 9.91
C ASP A 396 -11.21 -10.31 8.92
N LEU A 397 -10.94 -10.81 7.72
CA LEU A 397 -11.82 -10.65 6.56
C LEU A 397 -13.14 -11.40 6.74
N SER A 398 -13.12 -12.52 7.46
CA SER A 398 -14.30 -13.35 7.65
C SER A 398 -15.26 -12.73 8.67
N HIS A 399 -14.72 -12.17 9.76
CA HIS A 399 -15.50 -11.43 10.75
C HIS A 399 -15.71 -9.95 10.38
N GLU A 400 -15.19 -9.52 9.24
CA GLU A 400 -15.33 -8.15 8.71
C GLU A 400 -14.80 -7.09 9.70
N LEU A 401 -13.64 -7.36 10.31
CA LEU A 401 -12.94 -6.43 11.18
C LEU A 401 -11.64 -5.97 10.53
N LEU A 402 -11.34 -4.68 10.69
CA LEU A 402 -10.10 -4.04 10.27
C LEU A 402 -9.45 -3.40 11.47
N TYR A 403 -8.16 -3.67 11.67
CA TYR A 403 -7.33 -3.03 12.68
C TYR A 403 -6.24 -2.22 12.01
N VAL A 404 -6.10 -0.94 12.36
CA VAL A 404 -5.08 -0.07 11.77
C VAL A 404 -4.27 0.69 12.82
N ALA A 405 -3.01 0.95 12.51
CA ALA A 405 -2.15 1.88 13.23
C ALA A 405 -1.28 2.67 12.24
N ASN A 406 -0.85 3.87 12.64
CA ASN A 406 0.04 4.73 11.85
C ASN A 406 1.17 5.24 12.73
N ALA A 407 2.32 5.54 12.14
CA ALA A 407 3.42 6.20 12.84
C ALA A 407 2.95 7.52 13.46
N ARG A 408 3.60 7.89 14.57
CA ARG A 408 3.32 9.13 15.29
C ARG A 408 3.62 10.34 14.43
N GLY A 409 2.61 11.16 14.17
CA GLY A 409 2.74 12.46 13.55
C GLY A 409 3.62 13.43 14.36
N ASP A 410 4.11 14.48 13.72
CA ASP A 410 5.06 15.42 14.33
C ASP A 410 4.46 16.21 15.51
N SER A 411 3.14 16.38 15.54
CA SER A 411 2.41 17.02 16.64
C SER A 411 1.92 16.07 17.73
N GLU A 412 2.13 14.77 17.57
CA GLU A 412 1.59 13.71 18.43
C GLU A 412 2.63 13.23 19.46
N GLN A 413 2.18 12.71 20.60
CA GLN A 413 3.02 12.05 21.60
C GLN A 413 2.92 10.52 21.52
N GLY A 414 3.79 9.81 22.23
CA GLY A 414 3.80 8.34 22.29
C GLY A 414 4.92 7.68 21.49
N PRO A 415 4.86 6.35 21.28
CA PRO A 415 5.83 5.60 20.47
C PRO A 415 5.90 6.14 19.04
N VAL A 416 7.06 6.02 18.40
CA VAL A 416 7.28 6.55 17.03
C VAL A 416 6.61 5.67 15.98
N TYR A 417 6.79 4.36 16.08
CA TYR A 417 6.46 3.40 15.03
C TYR A 417 5.07 2.81 15.20
N ALA A 418 4.34 2.61 14.09
CA ALA A 418 2.95 2.17 14.09
C ALA A 418 2.74 0.83 14.82
N TYR A 419 3.68 -0.11 14.69
CA TYR A 419 3.63 -1.40 15.38
C TYR A 419 3.61 -1.30 16.92
N ASP A 420 4.05 -0.18 17.49
CA ASP A 420 4.02 0.11 18.93
C ASP A 420 2.86 1.05 19.35
N ARG A 421 2.03 1.51 18.41
CA ARG A 421 0.93 2.44 18.67
C ARG A 421 -0.34 1.74 19.13
N THR A 422 -1.34 2.52 19.52
CA THR A 422 -2.70 2.02 19.71
C THR A 422 -3.30 1.66 18.36
N PHE A 423 -3.80 0.43 18.22
CA PHE A 423 -4.54 0.04 17.03
C PHE A 423 -6.01 0.45 17.15
N LEU A 424 -6.58 0.94 16.05
CA LEU A 424 -8.00 1.27 15.93
C LEU A 424 -8.73 0.12 15.25
N GLN A 425 -9.84 -0.35 15.83
CA GLN A 425 -10.68 -1.37 15.24
C GLN A 425 -11.91 -0.76 14.56
N LEU A 426 -12.18 -1.17 13.32
CA LEU A 426 -13.38 -0.85 12.56
C LEU A 426 -14.17 -2.12 12.25
N ASN A 427 -15.50 -2.00 12.33
CA ASN A 427 -16.43 -2.99 11.79
C ASN A 427 -16.72 -2.63 10.33
N LEU A 428 -16.24 -3.43 9.39
CA LEU A 428 -16.35 -3.17 7.95
C LEU A 428 -17.79 -3.25 7.46
N THR A 429 -18.64 -4.10 8.05
CA THR A 429 -20.07 -4.15 7.73
C THR A 429 -20.74 -2.82 8.05
N GLU A 430 -20.46 -2.23 9.22
CA GLU A 430 -20.97 -0.91 9.60
C GLU A 430 -20.42 0.17 8.65
N VAL A 431 -19.10 0.18 8.41
CA VAL A 431 -18.42 1.14 7.53
C VAL A 431 -19.02 1.14 6.11
N PHE A 432 -19.21 -0.02 5.49
CA PHE A 432 -19.76 -0.11 4.13
C PHE A 432 -21.28 0.12 4.08
N SER A 433 -21.98 0.05 5.22
CA SER A 433 -23.42 0.33 5.30
C SER A 433 -23.76 1.81 5.52
N GLU A 434 -22.75 2.68 5.71
CA GLU A 434 -22.97 4.12 5.93
C GLU A 434 -23.79 4.72 4.79
N LEU A 435 -24.89 5.38 5.14
CA LEU A 435 -25.80 5.98 4.18
C LEU A 435 -25.21 7.29 3.60
N PRO A 436 -25.54 7.67 2.35
CA PRO A 436 -25.16 8.97 1.83
C PRO A 436 -25.74 10.11 2.69
N PRO A 437 -25.16 11.33 2.65
CA PRO A 437 -25.74 12.52 3.25
C PRO A 437 -27.22 12.70 2.87
N SER A 438 -28.08 12.93 3.86
CA SER A 438 -29.46 13.31 3.61
C SER A 438 -29.49 14.74 3.08
N LEU A 439 -29.94 14.91 1.83
CA LEU A 439 -30.16 16.20 1.19
C LEU A 439 -31.23 17.04 1.88
#